data_AF-A0A957WK02-F1
#
_entry.id   AF-A0A957WK02-F1
#
_cell.length_a   1.000
_cell.length_b   1.000
_cell.length_c   1.000
_cell.angle_alpha   90.00
_cell.angle_beta   90.00
_cell.angle_gamma   90.00
#
_symmetry.space_group_name_H-M   'P 1'
#
loop_
_entity.id
_entity.type
_entity.pdbx_description
1 polymer ?
#
loop_
_entity_poly.entity_id
_entity_poly.type
_entity_poly.pdbx_seq_one_letter_code
_entity_poly.pdbx_strand_id
1 'polypeptide(L)'
;MQTHAWEQQLISLAHEALHSSPLDLHERKSLFDETALIDRAYDYCERLTANHSKSFFLASGLLPADKRRAVRALYAFCRISDDIIDNSSDYSETHLKAWRQRILTSHPSRNDPVALAWADTRANFNIPRRYAEQLLDGVTSDLVHDRYETFGELAQYCYGVASTVGLMAMHIVGFESNKAIPYAIKLGVALQLTNILRDVQEDWENGRLYLPREELRMFNLSEADIAAGTIDHRWRAFMRFQIRRARQL
;
A
#
# COMPACT_ATOMS: atom_id res chain seq x y z
N MET A 1 26.90 2.14 2.20
CA MET A 1 26.10 0.91 2.42
C MET A 1 25.95 0.21 1.09
N GLN A 2 26.23 -1.08 1.04
CA GLN A 2 26.02 -1.89 -0.15
C GLN A 2 24.50 -2.06 -0.30
N THR A 3 23.91 -1.50 -1.35
CA THR A 3 22.47 -1.60 -1.60
C THR A 3 22.16 -3.05 -2.00
N HIS A 4 21.22 -3.70 -1.32
CA HIS A 4 20.85 -5.08 -1.63
C HIS A 4 20.15 -5.16 -2.99
N ALA A 5 20.25 -6.30 -3.69
CA ALA A 5 19.68 -6.47 -5.03
C ALA A 5 18.16 -6.19 -5.07
N TRP A 6 17.43 -6.65 -4.06
CA TRP A 6 15.99 -6.38 -3.92
C TRP A 6 15.70 -4.87 -3.82
N GLU A 7 16.51 -4.11 -3.07
CA GLU A 7 16.31 -2.68 -2.87
C GLU A 7 16.49 -1.90 -4.18
N GLN A 8 17.48 -2.28 -5.00
CA GLN A 8 17.68 -1.70 -6.33
C GLN A 8 16.50 -1.99 -7.27
N GLN A 9 15.93 -3.19 -7.21
CA GLN A 9 14.74 -3.53 -7.98
C GLN A 9 13.54 -2.65 -7.58
N LEU A 10 13.30 -2.46 -6.27
CA LEU A 10 12.22 -1.59 -5.79
C LEU A 10 12.43 -0.13 -6.21
N ILE A 11 13.66 0.36 -6.15
CA ILE A 11 14.01 1.72 -6.62
C ILE A 11 13.75 1.85 -8.12
N SER A 12 14.03 0.82 -8.92
CA SER A 12 13.73 0.80 -10.35
C SER A 12 12.23 0.90 -10.61
N LEU A 13 11.41 0.11 -9.90
CA LEU A 13 9.94 0.17 -10.00
C LEU A 13 9.40 1.56 -9.64
N ALA A 14 9.97 2.19 -8.61
CA ALA A 14 9.53 3.51 -8.19
C ALA A 14 9.87 4.62 -9.19
N HIS A 15 11.04 4.53 -9.84
CA HIS A 15 11.43 5.47 -10.89
C HIS A 15 10.67 5.24 -12.19
N GLU A 16 10.39 3.98 -12.57
CA GLU A 16 9.50 3.66 -13.71
C GLU A 16 8.17 4.39 -13.55
N ALA A 17 7.58 4.33 -12.35
CA ALA A 17 6.33 5.00 -12.06
C ALA A 17 6.43 6.52 -12.13
N LEU A 18 7.49 7.12 -11.60
CA LEU A 18 7.69 8.56 -11.65
C LEU A 18 7.88 9.09 -13.07
N HIS A 19 8.50 8.30 -13.95
CA HIS A 19 8.74 8.67 -15.35
C HIS A 19 7.61 8.28 -16.30
N SER A 20 6.66 7.47 -15.86
CA SER A 20 5.43 7.22 -16.61
C SER A 20 4.65 8.53 -16.75
N SER A 21 4.14 8.82 -17.98
CA SER A 21 3.58 10.13 -18.34
C SER A 21 2.67 10.70 -17.24
N PRO A 22 2.86 11.97 -16.83
CA PRO A 22 1.90 12.64 -15.98
C PRO A 22 0.54 12.66 -16.69
N LEU A 23 -0.55 12.59 -15.90
CA LEU A 23 -1.92 12.78 -16.36
C LEU A 23 -1.99 13.98 -17.32
N ASP A 24 -2.66 13.80 -18.46
CA ASP A 24 -2.70 14.81 -19.52
C ASP A 24 -3.27 16.14 -18.97
N LEU A 25 -2.64 17.27 -19.31
CA LEU A 25 -2.99 18.60 -18.77
C LEU A 25 -4.45 18.99 -19.07
N HIS A 26 -5.04 18.38 -20.11
CA HIS A 26 -6.46 18.54 -20.44
C HIS A 26 -7.41 17.90 -19.43
N GLU A 27 -7.00 16.84 -18.73
CA GLU A 27 -7.83 16.15 -17.72
C GLU A 27 -8.02 17.00 -16.46
N ARG A 28 -7.07 17.89 -16.14
CA ARG A 28 -7.20 18.84 -15.02
C ARG A 28 -8.42 19.73 -15.16
N LYS A 29 -8.68 20.29 -16.34
CA LYS A 29 -9.68 21.36 -16.53
C LYS A 29 -11.14 20.89 -16.38
N SER A 30 -11.42 19.59 -16.55
CA SER A 30 -12.78 19.03 -16.59
C SER A 30 -13.40 18.84 -15.20
N LEU A 31 -12.59 18.57 -14.16
CA LEU A 31 -13.08 18.30 -12.80
C LEU A 31 -13.60 19.55 -12.06
N PHE A 32 -13.21 20.75 -12.51
CA PHE A 32 -13.46 22.01 -11.81
C PHE A 32 -14.89 22.55 -11.92
N ASP A 33 -15.71 22.04 -12.85
CA ASP A 33 -17.11 22.48 -13.02
C ASP A 33 -18.05 21.96 -11.91
N GLU A 34 -17.58 21.08 -11.02
CA GLU A 34 -18.40 20.41 -9.99
C GLU A 34 -17.79 20.46 -8.58
N THR A 35 -17.32 21.63 -8.14
CA THR A 35 -16.67 21.82 -6.82
C THR A 35 -17.49 21.21 -5.65
N ALA A 36 -18.81 21.44 -5.62
CA ALA A 36 -19.68 20.90 -4.57
C ALA A 36 -19.83 19.35 -4.59
N LEU A 37 -19.61 18.71 -5.75
CA LEU A 37 -19.56 17.25 -5.84
C LEU A 37 -18.24 16.73 -5.27
N ILE A 38 -17.12 17.34 -5.68
CA ILE A 38 -15.79 17.00 -5.17
C ILE A 38 -15.71 17.18 -3.66
N ASP A 39 -16.33 18.24 -3.12
CA ASP A 39 -16.38 18.45 -1.68
C ASP A 39 -17.08 17.31 -0.92
N ARG A 40 -18.26 16.90 -1.41
CA ARG A 40 -18.99 15.75 -0.84
C ARG A 40 -18.21 14.44 -0.97
N ALA A 41 -17.44 14.28 -2.05
CA ALA A 41 -16.59 13.12 -2.27
C ALA A 41 -15.47 13.02 -1.21
N TYR A 42 -14.78 14.12 -0.92
CA TYR A 42 -13.79 14.16 0.16
C TYR A 42 -14.42 13.97 1.55
N ASP A 43 -15.60 14.54 1.81
CA ASP A 43 -16.33 14.33 3.07
C ASP A 43 -16.68 12.85 3.28
N TYR A 44 -16.99 12.14 2.20
CA TYR A 44 -17.20 10.69 2.24
C TYR A 44 -15.91 9.95 2.62
N CYS A 45 -14.78 10.25 1.97
CA CYS A 45 -13.48 9.67 2.31
C CYS A 45 -13.07 9.98 3.76
N GLU A 46 -13.39 11.16 4.26
CA GLU A 46 -13.16 11.54 5.65
C GLU A 46 -13.92 10.64 6.63
N ARG A 47 -15.23 10.46 6.43
CA ARG A 47 -16.06 9.59 7.27
C ARG A 47 -15.60 8.13 7.20
N LEU A 48 -15.28 7.64 6.00
CA LEU A 48 -14.73 6.29 5.82
C LEU A 48 -13.44 6.13 6.62
N THR A 49 -12.51 7.07 6.50
CA THR A 49 -11.25 7.03 7.25
C THR A 49 -11.48 7.04 8.77
N ALA A 50 -12.39 7.88 9.27
CA ALA A 50 -12.72 7.96 10.69
C ALA A 50 -13.27 6.64 11.25
N ASN A 51 -14.06 5.93 10.46
CA ASN A 51 -14.67 4.67 10.85
C ASN A 51 -13.67 3.50 10.85
N HIS A 52 -12.73 3.47 9.90
CA HIS A 52 -11.81 2.34 9.72
C HIS A 52 -10.47 2.49 10.45
N SER A 53 -9.97 3.70 10.72
CA SER A 53 -8.71 3.88 11.46
C SER A 53 -8.68 5.14 12.31
N LYS A 54 -8.93 4.97 13.61
CA LYS A 54 -8.87 6.06 14.60
C LYS A 54 -7.48 6.68 14.69
N SER A 55 -6.43 5.86 14.67
CA SER A 55 -5.03 6.32 14.78
C SER A 55 -4.62 7.14 13.56
N PHE A 56 -4.92 6.66 12.34
CA PHE A 56 -4.61 7.40 11.12
C PHE A 56 -5.46 8.66 10.98
N PHE A 57 -6.75 8.60 11.36
CA PHE A 57 -7.62 9.77 11.35
C PHE A 57 -7.11 10.90 12.26
N LEU A 58 -6.64 10.55 13.46
CA LEU A 58 -6.04 11.49 14.39
C LEU A 58 -4.73 12.08 13.83
N ALA A 59 -3.82 11.23 13.35
CA ALA A 59 -2.53 11.65 12.83
C ALA A 59 -2.66 12.55 11.59
N SER A 60 -3.52 12.18 10.63
CA SER A 60 -3.81 13.00 9.44
C SER A 60 -4.47 14.34 9.79
N GLY A 61 -5.12 14.45 10.95
CA GLY A 61 -5.69 15.69 11.48
C GLY A 61 -4.69 16.85 11.60
N LEU A 62 -3.41 16.53 11.80
CA LEU A 62 -2.32 17.51 11.97
C LEU A 62 -1.85 18.14 10.66
N LEU A 63 -2.30 17.63 9.50
CA LEU A 63 -1.95 18.19 8.19
C LEU A 63 -2.80 19.43 7.87
N PRO A 64 -2.28 20.37 7.04
CA PRO A 64 -3.07 21.44 6.44
C PRO A 64 -4.31 20.88 5.72
N ALA A 65 -5.38 21.68 5.63
CA ALA A 65 -6.70 21.23 5.19
C ALA A 65 -6.67 20.45 3.86
N ASP A 66 -6.02 20.99 2.82
CA ASP A 66 -5.98 20.36 1.49
C ASP A 66 -5.22 19.03 1.51
N LYS A 67 -4.07 19.01 2.19
CA LYS A 67 -3.25 17.79 2.36
C LYS A 67 -3.98 16.73 3.18
N ARG A 68 -4.69 17.14 4.24
CA ARG A 68 -5.50 16.27 5.09
C ARG A 68 -6.61 15.58 4.30
N ARG A 69 -7.34 16.34 3.47
CA ARG A 69 -8.37 15.78 2.59
C ARG A 69 -7.78 14.77 1.61
N ALA A 70 -6.66 15.12 0.97
CA ALA A 70 -5.96 14.25 0.04
C ALA A 70 -5.44 12.95 0.68
N VAL A 71 -4.81 12.99 1.85
CA VAL A 71 -4.35 11.74 2.50
C VAL A 71 -5.51 10.86 2.95
N ARG A 72 -6.66 11.43 3.28
CA ARG A 72 -7.88 10.67 3.61
C ARG A 72 -8.52 10.04 2.36
N ALA A 73 -8.45 10.71 1.20
CA ALA A 73 -8.83 10.12 -0.08
C ALA A 73 -7.89 8.98 -0.48
N LEU A 74 -6.57 9.15 -0.31
CA LEU A 74 -5.58 8.08 -0.48
C LEU A 74 -5.89 6.89 0.44
N TYR A 75 -6.16 7.14 1.73
CA TYR A 75 -6.54 6.07 2.67
C TYR A 75 -7.82 5.33 2.23
N ALA A 76 -8.85 6.06 1.81
CA ALA A 76 -10.10 5.46 1.32
C ALA A 76 -9.87 4.59 0.07
N PHE A 77 -9.01 5.04 -0.86
CA PHE A 77 -8.59 4.23 -2.01
C PHE A 77 -7.93 2.92 -1.58
N CYS A 78 -6.94 2.98 -0.68
CA CYS A 78 -6.27 1.79 -0.17
C CYS A 78 -7.27 0.86 0.53
N ARG A 79 -8.10 1.40 1.43
CA ARG A 79 -9.05 0.59 2.22
C ARG A 79 -10.06 -0.16 1.35
N ILE A 80 -10.63 0.49 0.34
CA ILE A 80 -11.56 -0.19 -0.59
C ILE A 80 -10.82 -1.27 -1.39
N SER A 81 -9.55 -1.04 -1.74
CA SER A 81 -8.75 -2.04 -2.45
C SER A 81 -8.54 -3.28 -1.58
N ASP A 82 -8.19 -3.10 -0.30
CA ASP A 82 -8.04 -4.19 0.67
C ASP A 82 -9.38 -4.91 0.92
N ASP A 83 -10.48 -4.18 1.14
CA ASP A 83 -11.81 -4.76 1.37
C ASP A 83 -12.26 -5.66 0.21
N ILE A 84 -11.89 -5.35 -1.04
CA ILE A 84 -12.22 -6.21 -2.20
C ILE A 84 -11.47 -7.54 -2.15
N ILE A 85 -10.23 -7.55 -1.64
CA ILE A 85 -9.44 -8.77 -1.45
C ILE A 85 -9.96 -9.57 -0.26
N ASP A 86 -10.15 -8.92 0.88
CA ASP A 86 -10.50 -9.56 2.15
C ASP A 86 -11.89 -10.23 2.11
N ASN A 87 -12.82 -9.68 1.32
CA ASN A 87 -14.13 -10.29 1.07
C ASN A 87 -14.06 -11.43 0.02
N SER A 88 -12.95 -12.19 0.03
CA SER A 88 -12.55 -13.22 -0.93
C SER A 88 -13.68 -14.21 -1.22
N SER A 89 -14.43 -13.91 -2.28
CA SER A 89 -15.41 -14.79 -2.93
C SER A 89 -14.88 -15.14 -4.32
N ASP A 90 -15.51 -16.10 -5.01
CA ASP A 90 -15.16 -16.52 -6.38
C ASP A 90 -15.13 -15.36 -7.41
N TYR A 91 -15.60 -14.16 -7.03
CA TYR A 91 -15.67 -12.97 -7.86
C TYR A 91 -14.59 -11.91 -7.57
N SER A 92 -13.64 -12.16 -6.66
CA SER A 92 -12.62 -11.18 -6.24
C SER A 92 -11.81 -10.60 -7.40
N GLU A 93 -11.34 -11.43 -8.34
CA GLU A 93 -10.60 -10.98 -9.51
C GLU A 93 -11.45 -10.07 -10.43
N THR A 94 -12.74 -10.40 -10.59
CA THR A 94 -13.67 -9.59 -11.39
C THR A 94 -13.94 -8.25 -10.71
N HIS A 95 -14.14 -8.25 -9.39
CA HIS A 95 -14.33 -7.03 -8.60
C HIS A 95 -13.09 -6.14 -8.63
N LEU A 96 -11.87 -6.69 -8.52
CA LEU A 96 -10.63 -5.94 -8.66
C LEU A 96 -10.47 -5.35 -10.06
N LYS A 97 -10.77 -6.11 -11.12
CA LYS A 97 -10.72 -5.60 -12.49
C LYS A 97 -11.68 -4.42 -12.68
N ALA A 98 -12.91 -4.53 -12.20
CA ALA A 98 -13.89 -3.45 -12.23
C ALA A 98 -13.43 -2.25 -11.38
N TRP A 99 -12.89 -2.50 -10.19
CA TRP A 99 -12.35 -1.45 -9.32
C TRP A 99 -11.19 -0.71 -9.98
N ARG A 100 -10.22 -1.44 -10.54
CA ARG A 100 -9.08 -0.90 -11.27
C ARG A 100 -9.51 0.06 -12.39
N GLN A 101 -10.52 -0.32 -13.17
CA GLN A 101 -11.07 0.55 -14.22
C GLN A 101 -11.69 1.83 -13.65
N ARG A 102 -12.50 1.72 -12.59
CA ARG A 102 -13.17 2.87 -11.96
C ARG A 102 -12.22 3.81 -11.24
N ILE A 103 -11.20 3.28 -10.57
CA ILE A 103 -10.34 4.06 -9.67
C ILE A 103 -9.19 4.74 -10.41
N LEU A 104 -8.74 4.18 -11.55
CA LEU A 104 -7.63 4.72 -12.34
C LEU A 104 -8.07 5.66 -13.48
N THR A 105 -9.37 5.78 -13.75
CA THR A 105 -9.87 6.75 -14.73
C THR A 105 -9.70 8.18 -14.22
N SER A 106 -9.47 9.10 -15.15
CA SER A 106 -9.44 10.55 -14.89
C SER A 106 -10.83 11.17 -14.90
N HIS A 107 -11.85 10.44 -15.38
CA HIS A 107 -13.25 10.85 -15.38
C HIS A 107 -14.11 9.81 -14.65
N PRO A 108 -14.05 9.76 -13.31
CA PRO A 108 -14.86 8.82 -12.53
C PRO A 108 -16.36 9.10 -12.65
N SER A 109 -17.18 8.08 -12.35
CA SER A 109 -18.63 8.26 -12.23
C SER A 109 -18.98 9.22 -11.10
N ARG A 110 -19.99 10.08 -11.31
CA ARG A 110 -20.51 11.00 -10.27
C ARG A 110 -21.02 10.29 -9.01
N ASN A 111 -21.34 8.99 -9.12
CA ASN A 111 -21.82 8.16 -8.02
C ASN A 111 -20.69 7.42 -7.27
N ASP A 112 -19.43 7.67 -7.61
CA ASP A 112 -18.26 7.02 -7.00
C ASP A 112 -17.42 8.05 -6.22
N PRO A 113 -17.78 8.35 -4.96
CA PRO A 113 -17.13 9.40 -4.20
C PRO A 113 -15.64 9.12 -3.96
N VAL A 114 -15.24 7.87 -3.77
CA VAL A 114 -13.81 7.56 -3.57
C VAL A 114 -13.03 7.74 -4.86
N ALA A 115 -13.55 7.29 -6.00
CA ALA A 115 -12.88 7.50 -7.27
C ALA A 115 -12.79 9.00 -7.65
N LEU A 116 -13.84 9.78 -7.40
CA LEU A 116 -13.83 11.24 -7.62
C LEU A 116 -12.75 11.94 -6.77
N ALA A 117 -12.76 11.74 -5.45
CA ALA A 117 -11.80 12.37 -4.55
C ALA A 117 -10.36 11.92 -4.87
N TRP A 118 -10.17 10.66 -5.25
CA TRP A 118 -8.86 10.14 -5.62
C TRP A 118 -8.35 10.69 -6.95
N ALA A 119 -9.20 10.79 -7.98
CA ALA A 119 -8.82 11.40 -9.26
C ALA A 119 -8.41 12.87 -9.08
N ASP A 120 -9.20 13.64 -8.32
CA ASP A 120 -8.87 15.02 -7.97
C ASP A 120 -7.56 15.12 -7.17
N THR A 121 -7.37 14.26 -6.15
CA THR A 121 -6.13 14.20 -5.37
C THR A 121 -4.91 13.94 -6.26
N ARG A 122 -4.96 12.94 -7.15
CA ARG A 122 -3.85 12.65 -8.05
C ARG A 122 -3.51 13.83 -8.95
N ALA A 123 -4.53 14.49 -9.50
CA ALA A 123 -4.36 15.63 -10.39
C ALA A 123 -3.73 16.85 -9.67
N ASN A 124 -4.22 17.17 -8.46
CA ASN A 124 -3.78 18.31 -7.66
C ASN A 124 -2.38 18.13 -7.06
N PHE A 125 -2.02 16.91 -6.68
CA PHE A 125 -0.72 16.60 -6.07
C PHE A 125 0.30 15.98 -7.04
N ASN A 126 -0.03 15.92 -8.34
CA ASN A 126 0.82 15.32 -9.38
C ASN A 126 1.25 13.89 -9.04
N ILE A 127 0.35 13.08 -8.49
CA ILE A 127 0.67 11.70 -8.10
C ILE A 127 0.72 10.84 -9.38
N PRO A 128 1.83 10.18 -9.70
CA PRO A 128 1.91 9.29 -10.84
C PRO A 128 0.90 8.15 -10.72
N ARG A 129 0.06 7.99 -11.76
CA ARG A 129 -0.96 6.93 -11.83
C ARG A 129 -0.34 5.54 -11.64
N ARG A 130 0.89 5.33 -12.12
CA ARG A 130 1.59 4.05 -12.05
C ARG A 130 1.83 3.56 -10.63
N TYR A 131 1.93 4.43 -9.62
CA TYR A 131 1.99 3.98 -8.22
C TYR A 131 0.69 3.32 -7.76
N ALA A 132 -0.47 3.85 -8.18
CA ALA A 132 -1.76 3.23 -7.88
C ALA A 132 -1.93 1.89 -8.63
N GLU A 133 -1.41 1.80 -9.85
CA GLU A 133 -1.38 0.53 -10.60
C GLU A 133 -0.52 -0.52 -9.91
N GLN A 134 0.69 -0.15 -9.48
CA GLN A 134 1.59 -1.05 -8.75
C GLN A 134 0.99 -1.49 -7.40
N LEU A 135 0.22 -0.62 -6.72
CA LEU A 135 -0.54 -1.02 -5.53
C LEU A 135 -1.58 -2.08 -5.89
N LEU A 136 -2.36 -1.83 -6.94
CA LEU A 136 -3.39 -2.75 -7.40
C LEU A 136 -2.80 -4.10 -7.87
N ASP A 137 -1.61 -4.08 -8.47
CA ASP A 137 -0.86 -5.30 -8.82
C ASP A 137 -0.44 -6.06 -7.55
N GLY A 138 0.05 -5.34 -6.53
CA GLY A 138 0.42 -5.90 -5.23
C GLY A 138 -0.74 -6.58 -4.51
N VAL A 139 -1.87 -5.89 -4.35
CA VAL A 139 -3.08 -6.48 -3.71
C VAL A 139 -3.67 -7.62 -4.55
N THR A 140 -3.52 -7.61 -5.88
CA THR A 140 -3.96 -8.73 -6.72
C THR A 140 -3.09 -9.98 -6.49
N SER A 141 -1.80 -9.81 -6.19
CA SER A 141 -0.91 -10.94 -5.94
C SER A 141 -1.31 -11.78 -4.72
N ASP A 142 -1.95 -11.16 -3.72
CA ASP A 142 -2.52 -11.84 -2.54
C ASP A 142 -3.65 -12.83 -2.87
N LEU A 143 -4.22 -12.80 -4.09
CA LEU A 143 -5.21 -13.79 -4.54
C LEU A 143 -4.57 -15.13 -4.94
N VAL A 144 -3.28 -15.15 -5.26
CA VAL A 144 -2.61 -16.29 -5.91
C VAL A 144 -1.36 -16.74 -5.14
N HIS A 145 -0.70 -15.82 -4.44
CA HIS A 145 0.51 -16.11 -3.66
C HIS A 145 0.21 -16.13 -2.15
N ASP A 146 0.45 -17.28 -1.54
CA ASP A 146 0.30 -17.51 -0.09
C ASP A 146 1.62 -17.77 0.63
N ARG A 147 2.72 -17.96 -0.10
CA ARG A 147 4.06 -18.29 0.41
C ARG A 147 5.15 -17.48 -0.31
N TYR A 148 6.16 -17.07 0.45
CA TYR A 148 7.33 -16.35 -0.06
C TYR A 148 8.60 -17.12 0.28
N GLU A 149 9.43 -17.39 -0.71
CA GLU A 149 10.64 -18.19 -0.54
C GLU A 149 11.77 -17.33 0.03
N THR A 150 11.98 -16.14 -0.53
CA THR A 150 13.08 -15.24 -0.17
C THR A 150 12.60 -13.90 0.39
N PHE A 151 13.46 -13.19 1.13
CA PHE A 151 13.13 -11.82 1.57
C PHE A 151 12.97 -10.85 0.38
N GLY A 152 13.62 -11.10 -0.76
CA GLY A 152 13.45 -10.27 -1.96
C GLY A 152 12.03 -10.31 -2.49
N GLU A 153 11.43 -11.50 -2.54
CA GLU A 153 10.02 -11.69 -2.94
C GLU A 153 9.08 -11.01 -1.93
N LEU A 154 9.31 -11.21 -0.63
CA LEU A 154 8.53 -10.54 0.41
C LEU A 154 8.67 -9.00 0.32
N ALA A 155 9.87 -8.49 0.07
CA ALA A 155 10.09 -7.05 -0.07
C ALA A 155 9.37 -6.48 -1.30
N GLN A 156 9.26 -7.24 -2.39
CA GLN A 156 8.46 -6.86 -3.56
C GLN A 156 6.97 -6.84 -3.27
N TYR A 157 6.46 -7.78 -2.47
CA TYR A 157 5.09 -7.73 -1.96
C TYR A 157 4.88 -6.48 -1.10
N CYS A 158 5.73 -6.26 -0.09
CA CYS A 158 5.67 -5.08 0.78
C CYS A 158 5.78 -3.77 -0.01
N TYR A 159 6.54 -3.76 -1.09
CA TYR A 159 6.60 -2.61 -2.00
C TYR A 159 5.22 -2.30 -2.58
N GLY A 160 4.58 -3.31 -3.17
CA GLY A 160 3.27 -3.19 -3.79
C GLY A 160 2.22 -2.69 -2.82
N VAL A 161 2.07 -3.34 -1.65
CA VAL A 161 0.96 -3.04 -0.73
C VAL A 161 1.22 -1.89 0.24
N ALA A 162 2.48 -1.48 0.45
CA ALA A 162 2.81 -0.43 1.44
C ALA A 162 3.75 0.67 0.94
N SER A 163 4.85 0.34 0.25
CA SER A 163 5.76 1.39 -0.26
C SER A 163 5.10 2.28 -1.29
N THR A 164 4.25 1.74 -2.17
CA THR A 164 3.45 2.54 -3.12
C THR A 164 2.59 3.58 -2.41
N VAL A 165 1.98 3.23 -1.26
CA VAL A 165 1.21 4.16 -0.43
C VAL A 165 2.09 5.30 0.07
N GLY A 166 3.30 4.99 0.57
CA GLY A 166 4.28 5.99 0.98
C GLY A 166 4.74 6.89 -0.17
N LEU A 167 4.94 6.31 -1.36
CA LEU A 167 5.30 7.03 -2.58
C LEU A 167 4.16 7.96 -3.04
N MET A 168 2.90 7.54 -2.94
CA MET A 168 1.76 8.43 -3.22
C MET A 168 1.62 9.52 -2.15
N ALA A 169 1.82 9.17 -0.87
CA ALA A 169 1.71 10.10 0.25
C ALA A 169 2.79 11.20 0.22
N MET A 170 4.01 10.92 -0.25
CA MET A 170 5.04 11.96 -0.34
C MET A 170 4.65 13.09 -1.29
N HIS A 171 3.94 12.81 -2.38
CA HIS A 171 3.43 13.85 -3.28
C HIS A 171 2.41 14.77 -2.57
N ILE A 172 1.63 14.22 -1.64
CA ILE A 172 0.65 14.98 -0.85
C ILE A 172 1.33 15.82 0.23
N VAL A 173 2.26 15.22 0.97
CA VAL A 173 2.99 15.90 2.06
C VAL A 173 4.01 16.89 1.51
N GLY A 174 4.59 16.62 0.35
CA GLY A 174 5.69 17.35 -0.27
C GLY A 174 7.05 16.73 0.03
N PHE A 175 7.93 16.75 -0.98
CA PHE A 175 9.32 16.28 -0.88
C PHE A 175 10.24 17.15 -1.74
N GLU A 176 11.49 17.32 -1.32
CA GLU A 176 12.45 18.24 -1.97
C GLU A 176 13.04 17.67 -3.26
N SER A 177 13.30 16.36 -3.31
CA SER A 177 13.90 15.71 -4.47
C SER A 177 13.66 14.20 -4.47
N ASN A 178 13.95 13.55 -5.60
CA ASN A 178 13.88 12.10 -5.77
C ASN A 178 14.80 11.33 -4.80
N LYS A 179 15.70 12.01 -4.07
CA LYS A 179 16.45 11.42 -2.95
C LYS A 179 15.55 10.91 -1.82
N ALA A 180 14.29 11.36 -1.74
CA ALA A 180 13.30 10.88 -0.78
C ALA A 180 12.74 9.48 -1.12
N ILE A 181 12.81 9.06 -2.40
CA ILE A 181 12.20 7.82 -2.89
C ILE A 181 12.71 6.58 -2.15
N PRO A 182 14.03 6.36 -1.99
CA PRO A 182 14.53 5.19 -1.25
C PRO A 182 14.03 5.14 0.20
N TYR A 183 13.85 6.29 0.86
CA TYR A 183 13.35 6.36 2.23
C TYR A 183 11.87 6.01 2.33
N ALA A 184 11.04 6.47 1.39
CA ALA A 184 9.63 6.09 1.34
C ALA A 184 9.46 4.59 1.07
N ILE A 185 10.30 4.02 0.19
CA ILE A 185 10.33 2.58 -0.06
C ILE A 185 10.64 1.82 1.24
N LYS A 186 11.76 2.16 1.89
CA LYS A 186 12.19 1.51 3.14
C LYS A 186 11.17 1.61 4.24
N LEU A 187 10.59 2.79 4.46
CA LEU A 187 9.55 2.99 5.46
C LEU A 187 8.32 2.11 5.16
N GLY A 188 7.88 2.03 3.91
CA GLY A 188 6.79 1.15 3.50
C GLY A 188 7.09 -0.33 3.79
N VAL A 189 8.29 -0.81 3.42
CA VAL A 189 8.72 -2.18 3.71
C VAL A 189 8.78 -2.44 5.22
N ALA A 190 9.31 -1.49 6.00
CA ALA A 190 9.42 -1.62 7.46
C ALA A 190 8.06 -1.67 8.14
N LEU A 191 7.11 -0.82 7.73
CA LEU A 191 5.75 -0.80 8.27
C LEU A 191 5.00 -2.07 7.92
N GLN A 192 5.09 -2.56 6.68
CA GLN A 192 4.42 -3.80 6.30
C GLN A 192 5.04 -5.02 6.96
N LEU A 193 6.38 -5.07 7.07
CA LEU A 193 7.05 -6.11 7.85
C LEU A 193 6.60 -6.07 9.31
N THR A 194 6.35 -4.89 9.88
CA THR A 194 5.82 -4.77 11.24
C THR A 194 4.41 -5.34 11.37
N ASN A 195 3.54 -5.13 10.38
CA ASN A 195 2.21 -5.76 10.34
C ASN A 195 2.33 -7.28 10.27
N ILE A 196 3.11 -7.81 9.33
CA ILE A 196 3.36 -9.26 9.18
C ILE A 196 3.87 -9.88 10.47
N LEU A 197 4.82 -9.23 11.16
CA LEU A 197 5.38 -9.75 12.41
C LEU A 197 4.38 -9.68 13.58
N ARG A 198 3.41 -8.78 13.54
CA ARG A 198 2.35 -8.66 14.55
C ARG A 198 1.27 -9.71 14.34
N ASP A 199 0.95 -10.03 13.10
CA ASP A 199 -0.29 -10.73 12.72
C ASP A 199 -0.05 -12.18 12.23
N VAL A 200 1.14 -12.76 12.44
CA VAL A 200 1.55 -14.10 11.97
C VAL A 200 0.49 -15.19 12.15
N GLN A 201 -0.14 -15.27 13.33
CA GLN A 201 -1.14 -16.31 13.63
C GLN A 201 -2.44 -16.08 12.84
N GLU A 202 -2.90 -14.84 12.75
CA GLU A 202 -4.10 -14.46 12.00
C GLU A 202 -3.89 -14.70 10.51
N ASP A 203 -2.72 -14.32 9.98
CA ASP A 203 -2.34 -14.61 8.60
C ASP A 203 -2.34 -16.12 8.32
N TRP A 204 -1.79 -16.92 9.24
CA TRP A 204 -1.76 -18.38 9.12
C TRP A 204 -3.16 -19.01 9.11
N GLU A 205 -4.05 -18.53 9.99
CA GLU A 205 -5.45 -18.97 10.03
C GLU A 205 -6.21 -18.64 8.74
N ASN A 206 -5.82 -17.55 8.07
CA ASN A 206 -6.30 -17.16 6.74
C ASN A 206 -5.56 -17.88 5.59
N GLY A 207 -4.73 -18.87 5.88
CA GLY A 207 -4.02 -19.69 4.90
C GLY A 207 -2.72 -19.08 4.36
N ARG A 208 -2.26 -17.95 4.92
CA ARG A 208 -1.12 -17.18 4.42
C ARG A 208 0.11 -17.33 5.32
N LEU A 209 1.31 -17.29 4.72
CA LEU A 209 2.57 -17.18 5.45
C LEU A 209 3.53 -16.28 4.69
N TYR A 210 3.60 -15.02 5.14
CA TYR A 210 4.46 -14.00 4.55
C TYR A 210 5.94 -14.15 4.92
N LEU A 211 6.26 -14.79 6.04
CA LEU A 211 7.62 -14.93 6.54
C LEU A 211 8.49 -15.73 5.54
N PRO A 212 9.70 -15.25 5.15
CA PRO A 212 10.48 -15.90 4.11
C PRO A 212 10.89 -17.32 4.51
N ARG A 213 10.54 -18.32 3.70
CA ARG A 213 10.79 -19.74 4.02
C ARG A 213 12.26 -20.08 4.11
N GLU A 214 13.10 -19.46 3.28
CA GLU A 214 14.56 -19.60 3.38
C GLU A 214 15.05 -19.20 4.78
N GLU A 215 14.56 -18.07 5.29
CA GLU A 215 14.97 -17.54 6.58
C GLU A 215 14.36 -18.33 7.73
N LEU A 216 13.13 -18.82 7.62
CA LEU A 216 12.59 -19.79 8.59
C LEU A 216 13.51 -21.02 8.70
N ARG A 217 13.94 -21.59 7.58
CA ARG A 217 14.87 -22.73 7.56
C ARG A 217 16.23 -22.39 8.16
N MET A 218 16.77 -21.19 7.96
CA MET A 218 18.03 -20.75 8.60
C MET A 218 17.95 -20.79 10.14
N PHE A 219 16.75 -20.63 10.71
CA PHE A 219 16.51 -20.71 12.16
C PHE A 219 15.96 -22.09 12.58
N ASN A 220 15.99 -23.09 11.70
CA ASN A 220 15.39 -24.41 11.90
C ASN A 220 13.89 -24.36 12.25
N LEU A 221 13.15 -23.45 11.61
CA LEU A 221 11.70 -23.35 11.73
C LEU A 221 11.02 -23.87 10.46
N SER A 222 9.82 -24.41 10.63
CA SER A 222 8.98 -24.95 9.58
C SER A 222 7.54 -24.43 9.71
N GLU A 223 6.73 -24.63 8.67
CA GLU A 223 5.30 -24.33 8.71
C GLU A 223 4.57 -25.11 9.81
N ALA A 224 5.06 -26.30 10.18
CA ALA A 224 4.51 -27.06 11.30
C ALA A 224 4.76 -26.37 12.65
N ASP A 225 5.88 -25.67 12.83
CA ASP A 225 6.14 -24.88 14.04
C ASP A 225 5.16 -23.69 14.14
N ILE A 226 4.82 -23.07 13.00
CA ILE A 226 3.82 -21.98 12.91
C ILE A 226 2.43 -22.53 13.23
N ALA A 227 2.02 -23.62 12.58
CA ALA A 227 0.73 -24.27 12.80
C ALA A 227 0.52 -24.71 14.26
N ALA A 228 1.59 -25.14 14.93
CA ALA A 228 1.55 -25.54 16.34
C ALA A 228 1.65 -24.35 17.32
N GLY A 229 1.87 -23.11 16.85
CA GLY A 229 2.07 -21.94 17.70
C GLY A 229 3.32 -22.04 18.58
N THR A 230 4.41 -22.62 18.08
CA THR A 230 5.62 -22.91 18.87
C THR A 230 6.45 -21.63 19.11
N ILE A 231 6.55 -21.20 20.37
CA ILE A 231 7.31 -19.99 20.78
C ILE A 231 8.55 -20.38 21.59
N ASP A 232 9.51 -21.04 20.95
CA ASP A 232 10.78 -21.45 21.56
C ASP A 232 11.93 -20.44 21.30
N HIS A 233 13.17 -20.83 21.62
CA HIS A 233 14.34 -19.99 21.41
C HIS A 233 14.64 -19.71 19.92
N ARG A 234 14.33 -20.66 19.02
CA ARG A 234 14.50 -20.51 17.57
C ARG A 234 13.55 -19.44 17.04
N TRP A 235 12.28 -19.53 17.41
CA TRP A 235 11.26 -18.53 17.07
C TRP A 235 11.64 -17.13 17.58
N ARG A 236 12.03 -17.01 18.86
CA ARG A 236 12.47 -15.73 19.44
C ARG A 236 13.69 -15.15 18.72
N ALA A 237 14.62 -15.99 18.29
CA ALA A 237 15.79 -15.55 17.53
C ALA A 237 15.41 -15.06 16.13
N PHE A 238 14.52 -15.78 15.44
CA PHE A 238 13.96 -15.38 14.14
C PHE A 238 13.21 -14.04 14.22
N MET A 239 12.31 -13.87 15.20
CA MET A 239 11.58 -12.61 15.40
C MET A 239 12.52 -11.44 15.68
N ARG A 240 13.56 -11.62 16.52
CA ARG A 240 14.58 -10.59 16.75
C ARG A 240 15.37 -10.25 15.48
N PHE A 241 15.61 -11.22 14.61
CA PHE A 241 16.26 -10.99 13.33
C PHE A 241 15.40 -10.11 12.42
N GLN A 242 14.11 -10.43 12.26
CA GLN A 242 13.19 -9.61 11.45
C GLN A 242 12.94 -8.21 12.05
N ILE A 243 12.78 -8.10 13.38
CA ILE A 243 12.63 -6.82 14.06
C ILE A 243 13.87 -5.93 13.86
N ARG A 244 15.08 -6.50 13.93
CA ARG A 244 16.32 -5.75 13.65
C ARG A 244 16.35 -5.26 12.22
N ARG A 245 15.95 -6.10 11.25
CA ARG A 245 15.82 -5.69 9.85
C ARG A 245 14.85 -4.51 9.70
N ALA A 246 13.64 -4.61 10.25
CA ALA A 246 12.64 -3.54 10.20
C ALA A 246 13.17 -2.20 10.75
N ARG A 247 13.99 -2.24 11.81
CA ARG A 247 14.61 -1.05 12.43
C ARG A 247 15.79 -0.46 11.64
N GLN A 248 16.38 -1.22 10.72
CA GLN A 248 17.54 -0.80 9.92
C GLN A 248 17.16 -0.25 8.55
N LEU A 249 15.91 -0.46 8.13
CA LEU A 249 15.28 0.18 6.97
C LEU A 249 14.98 1.64 7.29
#